data_AF-A0A553P423-F1
#
_entry.id   AF-A0A553P423-F1
#
_cell.length_a   1.000
_cell.length_b   1.000
_cell.length_c   1.000
_cell.angle_alpha   90.00
_cell.angle_beta   90.00
_cell.angle_gamma   90.00
#
_symmetry.space_group_name_H-M   'P 1'
#
loop_
_entity.id
_entity.type
_entity.pdbx_description
1 polymer ?
#
loop_
_entity_poly.entity_id
_entity_poly.type
_entity_poly.pdbx_seq_one_letter_code
_entity_poly.pdbx_strand_id
1 'polypeptide(L)'
;MSTLSGHKHSKEGRILDGLVVKGVNEEASFSFPPAFKNEMIPNTKGEVATPTMVKAHRHVAHLAQHLNDIDATVPVLIFSGRDAGDALSTKQYGKHVPYSHHTALGWWVQCAPLQSVDQACNSKRYVQM
;
A
#
# COMPACT_ATOMS: atom_id res chain seq x y z
N MET A 1 -8.89 -2.62 28.34
CA MET A 1 -8.50 -1.25 28.73
C MET A 1 -9.70 -0.57 29.39
N SER A 2 -9.49 0.23 30.45
CA SER A 2 -10.51 1.09 31.04
C SER A 2 -10.41 2.49 30.44
N THR A 3 -11.50 2.97 29.84
CA THR A 3 -11.58 4.36 29.34
C THR A 3 -11.94 5.32 30.50
N LEU A 4 -11.68 6.62 30.31
CA LEU A 4 -11.85 7.67 31.34
C LEU A 4 -13.29 7.78 31.90
N SER A 5 -14.29 7.21 31.21
CA SER A 5 -15.70 7.16 31.62
C SER A 5 -16.06 5.92 32.46
N GLY A 6 -15.08 5.14 32.91
CA GLY A 6 -15.32 3.88 33.63
C GLY A 6 -15.82 2.72 32.76
N HIS A 7 -16.05 2.97 31.46
CA HIS A 7 -16.47 1.94 30.52
C HIS A 7 -15.28 1.01 30.20
N LYS A 8 -15.44 -0.26 30.55
CA LYS A 8 -14.50 -1.34 30.24
C LYS A 8 -14.97 -2.06 28.99
N HIS A 9 -14.13 -2.09 27.97
CA HIS A 9 -14.36 -2.87 26.77
C HIS A 9 -13.33 -4.01 26.73
N SER A 10 -13.82 -5.24 26.62
CA SER A 10 -12.99 -6.42 26.35
C SER A 10 -13.06 -6.71 24.85
N LYS A 11 -11.91 -6.89 24.20
CA LYS A 11 -11.83 -7.40 22.83
C LYS A 11 -10.90 -8.59 22.83
N GLU A 12 -11.35 -9.65 22.19
CA GLU A 12 -10.48 -10.77 21.83
C GLU A 12 -9.82 -10.44 20.49
N GLY A 13 -8.51 -10.61 20.43
CA GLY A 13 -7.73 -10.48 19.21
C GLY A 13 -7.18 -11.86 18.82
N ARG A 14 -7.02 -12.09 17.52
CA ARG A 14 -6.26 -13.24 17.01
C ARG A 14 -4.97 -12.73 16.38
N ILE A 15 -3.89 -13.46 16.60
CA ILE A 15 -2.63 -13.26 15.92
C ILE A 15 -2.58 -14.26 14.78
N LEU A 16 -2.32 -13.76 13.57
CA LEU A 16 -2.02 -14.55 12.39
C LEU A 16 -0.50 -14.62 12.28
N ASP A 17 0.02 -15.83 12.15
CA ASP A 17 1.44 -16.09 11.99
C ASP A 17 1.67 -16.93 10.72
N GLY A 18 2.89 -16.88 10.18
CA GLY A 18 3.26 -17.59 8.95
C GLY A 18 2.63 -17.01 7.68
N LEU A 19 2.26 -15.73 7.68
CA LEU A 19 1.77 -15.05 6.47
C LEU A 19 2.90 -14.95 5.45
N VAL A 20 2.68 -15.47 4.24
CA VAL A 20 3.60 -15.34 3.12
C VAL A 20 2.91 -14.56 2.02
N VAL A 21 3.56 -13.50 1.55
CA VAL A 21 2.99 -12.55 0.61
C VAL A 21 3.87 -12.43 -0.62
N LYS A 22 3.27 -12.20 -1.79
CA LYS A 22 3.97 -12.03 -3.06
C LYS A 22 3.30 -10.94 -3.90
N GLY A 23 4.09 -10.06 -4.51
CA GLY A 23 3.58 -9.06 -5.45
C GLY A 23 3.07 -9.71 -6.75
N VAL A 24 2.01 -9.15 -7.35
CA VAL A 24 1.31 -9.72 -8.52
C VAL A 24 2.27 -10.09 -9.67
N ASN A 25 3.25 -9.23 -9.95
CA ASN A 25 4.24 -9.42 -11.02
C ASN A 25 5.68 -9.56 -10.49
N GLU A 26 5.83 -9.84 -9.20
CA GLU A 26 7.15 -10.01 -8.58
C GLU A 26 7.49 -11.51 -8.50
N GLU A 27 8.77 -11.85 -8.46
CA GLU A 27 9.20 -13.25 -8.31
C GLU A 27 9.35 -13.65 -6.84
N ALA A 28 9.79 -12.70 -6.00
CA ALA A 28 10.09 -12.92 -4.60
C ALA A 28 8.83 -12.97 -3.73
N SER A 29 8.87 -13.87 -2.74
CA SER A 29 7.86 -13.98 -1.69
C SER A 29 8.47 -13.58 -0.35
N PHE A 30 7.67 -12.99 0.53
CA PHE A 30 8.11 -12.46 1.82
C PHE A 30 7.29 -13.05 2.95
N SER A 31 7.97 -13.55 3.98
CA SER A 31 7.33 -13.90 5.23
C SER A 31 7.06 -12.61 5.99
N PHE A 32 5.80 -12.35 6.30
CA PHE A 32 5.41 -11.24 7.15
C PHE A 32 5.59 -11.59 8.63
N PRO A 33 5.86 -10.57 9.47
CA PRO A 33 5.81 -10.75 10.92
C PRO A 33 4.37 -11.10 11.35
N PRO A 34 4.21 -11.67 12.56
CA PRO A 34 2.88 -11.95 13.11
C PRO A 34 1.99 -10.70 13.08
N ALA A 35 0.78 -10.85 12.51
CA ALA A 35 -0.15 -9.76 12.29
C ALA A 35 -1.41 -9.93 13.14
N PHE A 36 -2.00 -8.82 13.60
CA PHE A 36 -3.28 -8.87 14.28
C PHE A 36 -4.43 -8.96 13.29
N LYS A 37 -5.37 -9.88 13.53
CA LYS A 37 -6.65 -9.91 12.80
C LYS A 37 -7.41 -8.61 13.08
N ASN A 38 -7.84 -7.95 12.01
CA ASN A 38 -8.76 -6.82 12.07
C ASN A 38 -9.88 -7.04 11.05
N GLU A 39 -11.13 -6.98 11.49
CA GLU A 39 -12.31 -7.14 10.62
C GLU A 39 -12.67 -5.85 9.87
N MET A 40 -12.09 -4.72 10.29
CA MET A 40 -12.29 -3.41 9.67
C MET A 40 -10.96 -2.89 9.11
N ILE A 41 -10.48 -3.51 8.04
CA ILE A 41 -9.38 -2.97 7.24
C ILE A 41 -9.98 -1.90 6.31
N PRO A 42 -9.52 -0.64 6.37
CA PRO A 42 -10.05 0.42 5.52
C PRO A 42 -9.82 0.11 4.04
N ASN A 43 -10.83 0.40 3.21
CA ASN A 43 -10.68 0.34 1.76
C ASN A 43 -9.90 1.57 1.27
N THR A 44 -8.63 1.38 0.94
CA THR A 44 -7.71 2.44 0.47
C THR A 44 -7.39 2.33 -1.02
N LYS A 45 -8.18 1.57 -1.80
CA LYS A 45 -7.95 1.38 -3.24
C LYS A 45 -7.89 2.68 -4.04
N GLY A 46 -8.64 3.70 -3.64
CA GLY A 46 -8.63 5.02 -4.29
C GLY A 46 -7.29 5.77 -4.16
N GLU A 47 -6.37 5.29 -3.33
CA GLU A 47 -5.02 5.83 -3.17
C GLU A 47 -3.98 5.05 -4.00
N VAL A 48 -4.39 3.99 -4.70
CA VAL A 48 -3.50 3.21 -5.56
C VAL A 48 -3.40 3.89 -6.93
N ALA A 49 -2.17 4.13 -7.39
CA ALA A 49 -1.93 4.72 -8.70
C ALA A 49 -2.27 3.72 -9.81
N THR A 50 -3.00 4.16 -10.84
CA THR A 50 -3.28 3.36 -12.03
C THR A 50 -2.28 3.67 -13.15
N PRO A 51 -2.08 2.76 -14.13
CA PRO A 51 -1.26 3.03 -15.31
C PRO A 51 -1.67 4.33 -16.03
N THR A 52 -2.97 4.61 -16.12
CA THR A 52 -3.50 5.82 -16.76
C THR A 52 -3.06 7.09 -16.03
N MET A 53 -3.07 7.10 -14.69
CA MET A 53 -2.57 8.23 -13.89
C MET A 53 -1.09 8.46 -14.12
N VAL A 54 -0.28 7.39 -14.17
CA VAL A 54 1.18 7.50 -14.37
C VAL A 54 1.54 7.98 -15.78
N LYS A 55 0.80 7.53 -16.80
CA LYS A 55 1.00 7.96 -18.21
C LYS A 55 0.82 9.47 -18.41
N ALA A 56 0.02 10.12 -17.56
CA ALA A 56 -0.19 11.58 -17.63
C ALA A 56 1.08 12.38 -17.27
N HIS A 57 2.06 11.76 -16.59
CA HIS A 57 3.28 12.42 -16.15
C HIS A 57 4.49 12.02 -17.03
N ARG A 58 4.88 12.92 -17.93
CA ARG A 58 5.86 12.66 -19.01
C ARG A 58 7.17 12.01 -18.56
N HIS A 59 7.70 12.38 -17.39
CA HIS A 59 8.99 11.87 -16.88
C HIS A 59 8.91 10.47 -16.25
N VAL A 60 7.73 10.01 -15.82
CA VAL A 60 7.50 8.66 -15.26
C VAL A 60 6.56 7.81 -16.11
N ALA A 61 6.03 8.34 -17.22
CA ALA A 61 5.09 7.64 -18.09
C ALA A 61 5.59 6.28 -18.59
N HIS A 62 6.90 6.14 -18.82
CA HIS A 62 7.53 4.87 -19.21
C HIS A 62 7.44 3.76 -18.14
N LEU A 63 7.18 4.12 -16.88
CA LEU A 63 7.03 3.19 -15.76
C LEU A 63 5.58 2.70 -15.61
N ALA A 64 4.61 3.29 -16.32
CA ALA A 64 3.20 2.93 -16.22
C ALA A 64 2.90 1.46 -16.56
N GLN A 65 3.74 0.84 -17.39
CA GLN A 65 3.62 -0.57 -17.77
C GLN A 65 3.87 -1.54 -16.60
N HIS A 66 4.48 -1.07 -15.52
CA HIS A 66 4.76 -1.88 -14.33
C HIS A 66 3.66 -1.79 -13.26
N LEU A 67 2.71 -0.85 -13.43
CA LEU A 67 1.55 -0.74 -12.55
C LEU A 67 0.40 -1.60 -13.07
N ASN A 68 -0.48 -2.00 -12.16
CA ASN A 68 -1.68 -2.76 -12.47
C ASN A 68 -2.92 -1.86 -12.37
N ASP A 69 -3.94 -2.16 -13.17
CA ASP A 69 -5.28 -1.61 -12.96
C ASP A 69 -5.87 -2.16 -11.65
N ILE A 70 -6.69 -1.34 -10.99
CA ILE A 70 -7.31 -1.70 -9.72
C ILE A 70 -8.47 -2.67 -10.01
N ASP A 71 -8.37 -3.90 -9.51
CA ASP A 71 -9.51 -4.80 -9.45
C ASP A 71 -10.45 -4.39 -8.31
N ALA A 72 -11.66 -3.93 -8.65
CA ALA A 72 -12.65 -3.50 -7.68
C ALA A 72 -13.16 -4.66 -6.79
N THR A 73 -13.06 -5.91 -7.26
CA THR A 73 -13.62 -7.10 -6.58
C THR A 73 -12.73 -7.64 -5.46
N VAL A 74 -11.41 -7.37 -5.49
CA VAL A 74 -10.43 -7.94 -4.55
C VAL A 74 -10.29 -7.08 -3.27
N PRO A 75 -10.67 -7.53 -2.07
CA PRO A 75 -10.60 -6.69 -0.86
C PRO A 75 -9.17 -6.30 -0.46
N VAL A 76 -9.03 -5.23 0.34
CA VAL A 76 -7.73 -4.93 0.99
C VAL A 76 -7.57 -5.85 2.20
N LEU A 77 -6.55 -6.71 2.19
CA LEU A 77 -6.40 -7.79 3.17
C LEU A 77 -5.32 -7.55 4.22
N ILE A 78 -4.29 -6.76 3.92
CA ILE A 78 -3.12 -6.62 4.78
C ILE A 78 -2.76 -5.14 4.93
N PHE A 79 -2.51 -4.73 6.17
CA PHE A 79 -1.86 -3.47 6.48
C PHE A 79 -0.41 -3.74 6.87
N SER A 80 0.52 -3.05 6.21
CA SER A 80 1.95 -3.26 6.38
C SER A 80 2.59 -1.98 6.94
N GLY A 81 3.36 -2.12 8.02
CA GLY A 81 4.05 -1.03 8.68
C GLY A 81 5.57 -1.19 8.62
N ARG A 82 6.25 -0.51 9.55
CA ARG A 82 7.73 -0.54 9.67
C ARG A 82 8.29 -1.94 9.92
N ASP A 83 7.48 -2.83 10.47
CA ASP A 83 7.79 -4.22 10.78
C ASP A 83 8.00 -5.10 9.54
N ALA A 84 7.49 -4.70 8.37
CA ALA A 84 7.72 -5.36 7.09
C ALA A 84 8.83 -4.69 6.27
N GLY A 85 9.92 -4.26 6.92
CA GLY A 85 10.98 -3.45 6.32
C GLY A 85 11.55 -4.00 5.02
N ASP A 86 11.82 -5.31 4.96
CA ASP A 86 12.38 -5.96 3.77
C ASP A 86 11.41 -5.92 2.58
N ALA A 87 10.12 -6.11 2.85
CA ALA A 87 9.07 -6.05 1.83
C ALA A 87 8.81 -4.60 1.35
N LEU A 88 9.07 -3.61 2.20
CA LEU A 88 8.89 -2.18 1.94
C LEU A 88 10.16 -1.46 1.47
N SER A 89 11.29 -2.17 1.39
CA SER A 89 12.53 -1.64 0.82
C SER A 89 12.25 -1.16 -0.59
N THR A 90 12.69 0.06 -0.92
CA THR A 90 12.30 0.73 -2.17
C THR A 90 13.50 1.28 -2.92
N LYS A 91 13.43 1.18 -4.25
CA LYS A 91 14.25 1.97 -5.17
C LYS A 91 13.38 3.05 -5.82
N GLN A 92 13.79 4.31 -5.65
CA GLN A 92 13.11 5.46 -6.23
C GLN A 92 13.52 5.69 -7.69
N TYR A 93 12.54 6.11 -8.50
CA TYR A 93 12.67 6.51 -9.89
C TYR A 93 12.00 7.87 -10.12
N GLY A 94 12.57 8.66 -11.03
CA GLY A 94 12.12 10.02 -11.34
C GLY A 94 12.94 11.10 -10.63
N LYS A 95 13.03 12.26 -11.28
CA LYS A 95 13.84 13.40 -10.80
C LYS A 95 13.05 14.38 -9.93
N HIS A 96 11.73 14.39 -10.09
CA HIS A 96 10.80 15.24 -9.35
C HIS A 96 9.48 14.50 -9.18
N VAL A 97 8.64 15.01 -8.30
CA VAL A 97 7.29 14.50 -8.07
C VAL A 97 6.46 14.50 -9.37
N PRO A 98 5.62 13.48 -9.59
CA PRO A 98 5.56 12.21 -8.85
C PRO A 98 6.80 11.33 -9.02
N TYR A 99 7.20 10.67 -7.94
CA TYR A 99 8.25 9.66 -7.93
C TYR A 99 7.63 8.28 -8.04
N SER A 100 8.20 7.40 -8.86
CA SER A 100 7.85 5.99 -8.86
C SER A 100 8.79 5.22 -7.94
N HIS A 101 8.29 4.17 -7.33
CA HIS A 101 9.02 3.37 -6.36
C HIS A 101 8.82 1.89 -6.70
N HIS A 102 9.92 1.16 -6.79
CA HIS A 102 9.89 -0.30 -6.92
C HIS A 102 10.25 -0.91 -5.57
N THR A 103 9.35 -1.72 -5.05
CA THR A 103 9.52 -2.49 -3.82
C THR A 103 9.47 -3.97 -4.13
N ALA A 104 9.82 -4.79 -3.13
CA ALA A 104 9.76 -6.23 -3.28
C ALA A 104 8.33 -6.80 -3.47
N LEU A 105 7.30 -6.00 -3.19
CA LEU A 105 5.89 -6.34 -3.40
C LEU A 105 5.28 -5.69 -4.65
N GLY A 106 6.07 -4.90 -5.39
CA GLY A 106 5.62 -4.28 -6.63
C GLY A 106 5.90 -2.78 -6.72
N TRP A 107 5.29 -2.18 -7.74
CA TRP A 107 5.45 -0.78 -8.09
C TRP A 107 4.36 0.09 -7.46
N TRP A 108 4.76 1.26 -6.95
CA TRP A 108 3.83 2.28 -6.49
C TRP A 108 4.36 3.68 -6.80
N VAL A 109 3.50 4.69 -6.64
CA VAL A 109 3.84 6.08 -6.96
C VAL A 109 3.63 6.97 -5.75
N GLN A 110 4.63 7.79 -5.48
CA GLN A 110 4.61 8.81 -4.47
C GLN A 110 4.38 10.18 -5.12
N CYS A 111 3.33 10.85 -4.66
CA CYS A 111 2.94 12.16 -5.11
C CYS A 111 3.14 13.18 -3.97
N ALA A 112 3.31 14.46 -4.31
CA ALA A 112 3.45 15.50 -3.28
C ALA A 112 2.13 15.62 -2.51
N PRO A 113 2.18 15.96 -1.21
CA PRO A 113 0.97 16.26 -0.46
C PRO A 113 0.21 17.41 -1.13
N LEU A 114 -1.07 17.18 -1.39
CA LEU A 114 -2.01 18.11 -2.01
C LEU A 114 -2.02 19.44 -1.27
N GLN A 115 -1.54 20.52 -1.88
CA GLN A 115 -1.86 21.89 -1.46
C GLN A 115 -3.00 22.51 -2.29
N SER A 116 -3.59 21.79 -3.25
CA SER A 116 -4.81 22.21 -3.92
C SER A 116 -5.55 21.02 -4.56
N VAL A 117 -6.85 21.19 -4.74
CA VAL A 117 -7.88 20.17 -4.96
C VAL A 117 -7.89 19.54 -6.36
N ASP A 118 -6.89 19.82 -7.21
CA ASP A 118 -6.93 19.51 -8.65
C ASP A 118 -5.83 18.55 -9.17
N GLN A 119 -5.13 17.79 -8.32
CA GLN A 119 -4.13 16.82 -8.80
C GLN A 119 -4.29 15.44 -8.13
N ALA A 120 -5.06 14.58 -8.78
CA ALA A 120 -5.34 13.22 -8.38
C ALA A 120 -4.07 12.33 -8.39
N CYS A 121 -3.37 12.28 -7.26
CA CYS A 121 -2.52 11.16 -6.92
C CYS A 121 -2.29 11.17 -5.39
N ASN A 122 -3.11 10.43 -4.67
CA ASN A 122 -2.93 10.23 -3.23
C ASN A 122 -1.87 9.17 -3.01
N SER A 123 -0.81 9.46 -2.24
CA SER A 123 0.17 8.46 -1.85
C SER A 123 0.00 8.05 -0.40
N LYS A 124 -0.54 6.86 -0.16
CA LYS A 124 -0.23 6.07 1.03
C LYS A 124 0.01 4.62 0.64
N ARG A 125 0.89 3.99 1.41
CA ARG A 125 1.50 2.68 1.13
C ARG A 125 0.52 1.57 1.50
N TYR A 126 0.00 0.86 0.50
CA TYR A 126 -0.83 -0.33 0.71
C TYR A 126 -0.52 -1.35 -0.37
N VAL A 127 -0.31 -2.60 0.04
CA VAL A 127 -0.13 -3.72 -0.86
C VAL A 127 -1.51 -4.32 -1.09
N GLN A 128 -2.01 -4.23 -2.33
CA GLN A 128 -3.17 -5.02 -2.73
C GLN A 128 -2.72 -6.43 -3.07
N MET A 129 -3.37 -7.42 -2.48
CA MET A 129 -3.36 -8.84 -2.88
C MET A 129 -4.79 -9.30 -3.04
#